data_AF-A0A523YVH4-F1
#
_entry.id   AF-A0A523YVH4-F1
#
_cell.length_a   1.000
_cell.length_b   1.000
_cell.length_c   1.000
_cell.angle_alpha   90.00
_cell.angle_beta   90.00
_cell.angle_gamma   90.00
#
_symmetry.space_group_name_H-M   'P 1'
#
loop_
_entity.id
_entity.type
_entity.pdbx_description
1 polymer ?
#
loop_
_entity_poly.entity_id
_entity_poly.type
_entity_poly.pdbx_seq_one_letter_code
_entity_poly.pdbx_strand_id
1 'polypeptide(L)'
;MDLPLDLTDHAGRKRQGRAVLLPRWPAGPAGERVAKGEDFRIVLLSEPPGGPVSPAEGVAVSAPARRLASAANAVREAAVTYTAGAQSGLALSPQDAELLRQGRLFAAAPLQVTPEEVFVEGKAHLDLLARDLLLSMAVAEYLSPIAIALRAPNAPKPASLERLKDLKELTRAVGGGSADEAPQASDALARLSRLASCADREQSLACAEQIYLDKRALMEDIYMLRAFRQSPQQANDLLSMQRFLQQAVVPTEEADLALDRSLAVEQLSFAILATEPQRFPPAKAMLYSFRRKYISEYREHHTRYWAQMARLHARLREEQTLVEALHRLNTLAELGPPAGVGALAAYEQLVAETAGCPLIGGVEEMMEAEVVCPACRLSMDQTAPVQRVEEIMQRIRRACDRQRARLSSSAVQQVLRRSNDARVEQFLRMVQASQLSSLPDILDDELTGYLRRFLVESRIQEALEPILDRVQEGVPPKVNDAQAAMREGSQLLQRAFQVTRRALPPGEPVVDKSPPRRKRKR
;
A
#
# COMPACT_ATOMS: atom_id res chain seq x y z
N MET A 1 -40.26 26.82 20.59
CA MET A 1 -39.13 27.07 21.53
C MET A 1 -38.04 26.09 21.16
N ASP A 2 -36.81 26.59 21.01
CA ASP A 2 -35.68 25.86 20.46
C ASP A 2 -34.49 25.97 21.43
N LEU A 3 -33.83 24.85 21.71
CA LEU A 3 -32.66 24.78 22.58
C LEU A 3 -31.50 24.10 21.81
N PRO A 4 -30.37 24.78 21.57
CA PRO A 4 -29.19 24.14 21.01
C PRO A 4 -28.57 23.16 22.02
N LEU A 5 -28.05 22.04 21.51
CA LEU A 5 -27.38 21.00 22.29
C LEU A 5 -26.03 20.69 21.66
N ASP A 6 -24.96 20.83 22.44
CA ASP A 6 -23.61 20.42 22.06
C ASP A 6 -23.15 19.29 22.98
N LEU A 7 -22.71 18.17 22.42
CA LEU A 7 -22.22 17.03 23.19
C LEU A 7 -21.08 16.32 22.49
N THR A 8 -20.46 15.36 23.17
CA THR A 8 -19.44 14.47 22.61
C THR A 8 -20.03 13.07 22.44
N ASP A 9 -19.97 12.51 21.22
CA ASP A 9 -20.45 11.16 20.93
C ASP A 9 -19.51 10.07 21.49
N HIS A 10 -19.91 8.80 21.33
CA HIS A 10 -19.15 7.63 21.79
C HIS A 10 -17.74 7.55 21.17
N ALA A 11 -17.51 8.18 20.01
CA ALA A 11 -16.22 8.21 19.32
C ALA A 11 -15.38 9.44 19.68
N GLY A 12 -15.81 10.24 20.67
CA GLY A 12 -15.11 11.45 21.08
C GLY A 12 -15.34 12.66 20.16
N ARG A 13 -16.24 12.58 19.19
CA ARG A 13 -16.52 13.67 18.23
C ARG A 13 -17.54 14.63 18.82
N LYS A 14 -17.32 15.93 18.62
CA LYS A 14 -18.33 16.95 18.97
C LYS A 14 -19.51 16.84 18.01
N ARG A 15 -20.72 16.83 18.57
CA ARG A 15 -21.99 16.77 17.86
C ARG A 15 -22.85 17.95 18.24
N GLN A 16 -23.51 18.51 17.25
CA GLN A 16 -24.42 19.64 17.40
C GLN A 16 -25.83 19.20 17.09
N GLY A 17 -26.78 19.57 17.93
CA GLY A 17 -28.18 19.24 17.72
C GLY A 17 -29.09 20.28 18.34
N ARG A 18 -30.38 19.99 18.30
CA ARG A 18 -31.40 20.90 18.82
C ARG A 18 -32.54 20.14 19.48
N ALA A 19 -33.03 20.65 20.60
CA ALA A 19 -34.32 20.26 21.16
C ALA A 19 -35.40 21.30 20.81
N VAL A 20 -36.56 20.83 20.36
CA VAL A 20 -37.69 21.68 19.97
C VAL A 20 -38.97 21.22 20.67
N LEU A 21 -39.77 22.18 21.13
CA LEU A 21 -41.10 21.92 21.69
C LEU A 21 -42.16 22.14 20.61
N LEU A 22 -42.93 21.11 20.28
CA LEU A 22 -44.02 21.15 19.32
C LEU A 22 -45.37 20.85 19.99
N PRO A 23 -46.48 21.46 19.53
CA PRO A 23 -47.80 21.18 20.09
C PRO A 23 -48.26 19.76 19.76
N ARG A 24 -48.04 19.30 18.52
CA ARG A 24 -48.43 17.99 17.99
C ARG A 24 -47.40 17.49 16.99
N TRP A 25 -47.34 16.18 16.79
CA TRP A 25 -46.56 15.61 15.71
C TRP A 25 -47.20 15.97 14.35
N PRO A 26 -46.44 16.52 13.38
CA PRO A 26 -46.99 16.93 12.10
C PRO A 26 -47.62 15.76 11.34
N ALA A 27 -48.83 15.98 10.83
CA ALA A 27 -49.55 14.99 10.03
C ALA A 27 -49.01 15.00 8.60
N GLY A 28 -48.19 14.01 8.24
CA GLY A 28 -47.67 13.84 6.89
C GLY A 28 -46.42 12.95 6.84
N PRO A 29 -46.01 12.49 5.65
CA PRO A 29 -44.83 11.64 5.47
C PRO A 29 -43.49 12.37 5.69
N ALA A 30 -43.53 13.69 5.84
CA ALA A 30 -42.36 14.55 6.05
C ALA A 30 -42.38 15.13 7.47
N GLY A 31 -42.40 14.26 8.49
CA GLY A 31 -42.26 14.67 9.89
C GLY A 31 -40.98 15.49 10.13
N GLU A 32 -40.73 15.88 11.38
CA GLU A 32 -39.50 16.62 11.73
C GLU A 32 -38.24 15.88 11.26
N ARG A 33 -37.29 16.64 10.71
CA ARG A 33 -36.00 16.14 10.22
C ARG A 33 -34.87 16.96 10.83
N VAL A 34 -33.70 16.36 10.89
CA VAL A 34 -32.46 17.06 11.26
C VAL A 34 -32.21 18.20 10.25
N ALA A 35 -32.00 19.43 10.73
CA ALA A 35 -31.73 20.57 9.85
C ALA A 35 -30.29 20.56 9.33
N LYS A 36 -30.02 21.34 8.28
CA LYS A 36 -28.68 21.51 7.73
C LYS A 36 -27.74 22.07 8.81
N GLY A 37 -26.70 21.32 9.15
CA GLY A 37 -25.73 21.67 10.20
C GLY A 37 -26.04 21.08 11.58
N GLU A 38 -27.11 20.31 11.72
CA GLU A 38 -27.39 19.51 12.91
C GLU A 38 -27.00 18.05 12.66
N ASP A 39 -26.50 17.35 13.68
CA ASP A 39 -26.24 15.91 13.72
C ASP A 39 -27.47 15.14 14.25
N PHE A 40 -28.27 15.77 15.14
CA PHE A 40 -29.46 15.15 15.74
C PHE A 40 -30.51 16.19 16.16
N ARG A 41 -31.74 15.73 16.38
CA ARG A 41 -32.87 16.55 16.85
C ARG A 41 -33.71 15.81 17.88
N ILE A 42 -34.10 16.51 18.95
CA ILE A 42 -35.04 16.02 19.96
C ILE A 42 -36.32 16.83 19.86
N VAL A 43 -37.47 16.18 19.76
CA VAL A 43 -38.79 16.81 19.69
C VAL A 43 -39.55 16.46 20.95
N LEU A 44 -39.91 17.46 21.75
CA LEU A 44 -40.82 17.30 22.88
C LEU A 44 -42.22 17.68 22.40
N LEU A 45 -43.19 16.78 22.56
CA LEU A 45 -44.58 17.09 22.24
C LEU A 45 -45.30 17.68 23.46
N SER A 46 -46.15 18.66 23.21
CA SER A 46 -47.01 19.25 24.25
C SER A 46 -48.31 18.48 24.43
N GLU A 47 -48.69 17.68 23.44
CA GLU A 47 -49.88 16.84 23.45
C GLU A 47 -49.51 15.39 23.06
N PRO A 48 -50.20 14.39 23.64
CA PRO A 48 -50.05 13.01 23.20
C PRO A 48 -50.43 12.89 21.70
N PRO A 49 -49.67 12.12 20.91
CA PRO A 49 -49.96 11.96 19.48
C PRO A 49 -51.30 11.25 19.27
N GLY A 50 -52.12 11.79 18.37
CA GLY A 50 -53.41 11.18 17.99
C GLY A 50 -53.29 10.03 16.98
N GLY A 51 -52.07 9.65 16.58
CA GLY A 51 -51.78 8.65 15.55
C GLY A 51 -50.34 8.11 15.63
N PRO A 52 -49.92 7.26 14.67
CA PRO A 52 -48.58 6.67 14.70
C PRO A 52 -47.48 7.72 14.55
N VAL A 53 -46.44 7.60 15.37
CA VAL A 53 -45.25 8.46 15.33
C VAL A 53 -44.11 7.66 14.71
N SER A 54 -43.62 8.09 13.56
CA SER A 54 -42.47 7.51 12.87
C SER A 54 -41.47 8.62 12.57
N PRO A 55 -40.51 8.86 13.49
CA PRO A 55 -39.51 9.92 13.33
C PRO A 55 -38.54 9.58 12.21
N ALA A 56 -37.99 10.61 11.56
CA ALA A 56 -36.87 10.43 10.64
C ALA A 56 -35.59 10.00 11.37
N GLU A 57 -34.60 9.52 10.62
CA GLU A 57 -33.27 9.23 11.16
C GLU A 57 -32.65 10.49 11.79
N GLY A 58 -31.96 10.34 12.91
CA GLY A 58 -31.44 11.47 13.69
C GLY A 58 -32.47 12.23 14.52
N VAL A 59 -33.72 11.77 14.58
CA VAL A 59 -34.78 12.42 15.36
C VAL A 59 -35.32 11.50 16.46
N ALA A 60 -35.31 11.99 17.70
CA ALA A 60 -36.03 11.38 18.82
C ALA A 60 -37.24 12.25 19.20
N VAL A 61 -38.37 11.62 19.49
CA VAL A 61 -39.61 12.29 19.88
C VAL A 61 -40.02 11.80 21.26
N SER A 62 -40.20 12.72 22.20
CA SER A 62 -40.80 12.45 23.51
C SER A 62 -42.24 12.94 23.52
N ALA A 63 -43.17 12.00 23.69
CA ALA A 63 -44.59 12.29 23.81
C ALA A 63 -45.05 12.13 25.26
N PRO A 64 -45.77 13.11 25.83
CA PRO A 64 -46.24 13.02 27.20
C PRO A 64 -47.47 12.09 27.31
N ALA A 65 -47.73 11.57 28.51
CA ALA A 65 -48.90 10.75 28.79
C ALA A 65 -50.22 11.53 28.63
N ARG A 66 -50.18 12.85 28.89
CA ARG A 66 -51.31 13.79 28.79
C ARG A 66 -50.80 15.15 28.32
N ARG A 67 -51.72 16.03 27.93
CA ARG A 67 -51.39 17.41 27.52
C ARG A 67 -50.64 18.13 28.66
N LEU A 68 -49.52 18.77 28.31
CA LEU A 68 -48.70 19.57 29.23
C LEU A 68 -49.44 20.83 29.68
N ALA A 69 -49.27 21.23 30.94
CA ALA A 69 -49.89 22.43 31.51
C ALA A 69 -49.29 23.72 30.92
N SER A 70 -47.99 23.72 30.62
CA SER A 70 -47.29 24.82 29.94
C SER A 70 -47.84 25.13 28.53
N ALA A 71 -48.47 24.15 27.87
CA ALA A 71 -49.15 24.36 26.58
C ALA A 71 -50.34 25.32 26.69
N ALA A 72 -50.98 25.42 27.86
CA ALA A 72 -52.09 26.32 28.11
C ALA A 72 -51.64 27.78 28.39
N ASN A 73 -50.42 27.98 28.90
CA ASN A 73 -49.88 29.30 29.23
C ASN A 73 -49.06 29.94 28.09
N ALA A 74 -48.49 29.15 27.18
CA ALA A 74 -47.76 29.67 26.01
C ALA A 74 -48.66 30.47 25.03
N VAL A 75 -49.99 30.29 25.08
CA VAL A 75 -50.95 31.10 24.32
C VAL A 75 -51.17 32.49 24.97
N ARG A 76 -50.80 32.69 26.24
CA ARG A 76 -50.98 33.95 26.98
C ARG A 76 -49.71 34.82 27.08
N GLU A 77 -48.51 34.25 26.99
CA GLU A 77 -47.22 34.96 27.16
C GLU A 77 -46.51 35.36 25.86
N ALA A 78 -47.19 35.29 24.70
CA ALA A 78 -46.67 35.90 23.46
C ALA A 78 -46.74 37.45 23.46
N ALA A 79 -47.27 38.04 24.54
CA ALA A 79 -47.20 39.47 24.82
C ALA A 79 -46.41 39.67 26.11
N VAL A 80 -45.30 40.43 26.00
CA VAL A 80 -44.54 41.08 27.09
C VAL A 80 -43.11 40.54 27.31
N THR A 81 -42.17 41.40 26.87
CA THR A 81 -40.78 41.67 27.33
C THR A 81 -39.56 40.90 26.80
N TYR A 82 -38.74 41.68 26.10
CA TYR A 82 -37.27 41.64 26.11
C TYR A 82 -36.73 41.92 27.53
N THR A 83 -35.86 41.04 28.04
CA THR A 83 -34.62 41.43 28.76
C THR A 83 -33.68 40.24 28.88
N ALA A 84 -32.39 40.49 28.64
CA ALA A 84 -31.30 39.53 28.64
C ALA A 84 -30.90 39.03 30.03
N GLY A 85 -30.47 37.77 30.12
CA GLY A 85 -29.79 37.23 31.31
C GLY A 85 -29.92 35.71 31.45
N ALA A 86 -28.99 34.98 30.82
CA ALA A 86 -28.54 33.62 31.14
C ALA A 86 -29.52 32.69 31.90
N GLN A 87 -30.35 31.95 31.18
CA GLN A 87 -30.85 30.61 31.54
C GLN A 87 -31.32 29.91 30.26
N SER A 88 -30.37 29.39 29.48
CA SER A 88 -30.65 28.66 28.24
C SER A 88 -31.00 27.21 28.56
N GLY A 89 -32.25 26.98 28.92
CA GLY A 89 -32.83 25.65 29.10
C GLY A 89 -34.29 25.65 28.69
N LEU A 90 -34.76 24.56 28.12
CA LEU A 90 -36.19 24.35 27.85
C LEU A 90 -36.84 24.12 29.23
N ALA A 91 -37.33 25.20 29.84
CA ALA A 91 -37.81 25.20 31.22
C ALA A 91 -39.14 24.42 31.32
N LEU A 92 -39.05 23.14 31.65
CA LEU A 92 -40.20 22.29 31.94
C LEU A 92 -40.60 22.47 33.41
N SER A 93 -41.90 22.63 33.68
CA SER A 93 -42.39 22.55 35.04
C SER A 93 -42.19 21.12 35.58
N PRO A 94 -42.04 20.92 36.90
CA PRO A 94 -41.94 19.57 37.47
C PRO A 94 -43.12 18.66 37.09
N GLN A 95 -44.31 19.25 36.93
CA GLN A 95 -45.51 18.56 36.49
C GLN A 95 -45.44 18.15 35.01
N ASP A 96 -44.91 19.00 34.14
CA ASP A 96 -44.74 18.67 32.71
C ASP A 96 -43.65 17.62 32.50
N ALA A 97 -42.56 17.71 33.25
CA ALA A 97 -41.50 16.70 33.25
C ALA A 97 -42.05 15.34 33.72
N GLU A 98 -42.91 15.29 34.75
CA GLU A 98 -43.56 14.06 35.20
C GLU A 98 -44.50 13.48 34.13
N LEU A 99 -45.23 14.32 33.38
CA LEU A 99 -46.07 13.86 32.28
C LEU A 99 -45.26 13.29 31.10
N LEU A 100 -44.07 13.84 30.83
CA LEU A 100 -43.13 13.29 29.85
C LEU A 100 -42.47 11.99 30.37
N ARG A 101 -42.18 11.91 31.67
CA ARG A 101 -41.67 10.72 32.36
C ARG A 101 -42.62 9.52 32.26
N GLN A 102 -43.92 9.76 32.30
CA GLN A 102 -44.95 8.73 32.13
C GLN A 102 -45.30 8.47 30.65
N GLY A 103 -44.64 9.20 29.75
CA GLY A 103 -44.91 9.23 28.32
C GLY A 103 -44.23 8.11 27.54
N ARG A 104 -43.87 8.40 26.29
CA ARG A 104 -43.19 7.47 25.39
C ARG A 104 -42.10 8.17 24.58
N LEU A 105 -41.04 7.45 24.28
CA LEU A 105 -40.01 7.86 23.33
C LEU A 105 -40.19 7.14 22.00
N PHE A 106 -39.97 7.86 20.90
CA PHE A 106 -39.99 7.34 19.54
C PHE A 106 -38.72 7.75 18.83
N ALA A 107 -38.12 6.84 18.06
CA ALA A 107 -37.01 7.11 17.16
C ALA A 107 -37.00 6.06 16.04
N ALA A 108 -36.29 6.34 14.95
CA ALA A 108 -36.11 5.39 13.86
C ALA A 108 -35.31 4.15 14.30
N ALA A 109 -34.26 4.37 15.09
CA ALA A 109 -33.48 3.31 15.73
C ALA A 109 -33.99 3.08 17.17
N PRO A 110 -34.01 1.84 17.67
CA PRO A 110 -34.49 1.56 19.02
C PRO A 110 -33.59 2.25 20.06
N LEU A 111 -34.22 3.02 20.96
CA LEU A 111 -33.57 3.64 22.10
C LEU A 111 -33.51 2.64 23.26
N GLN A 112 -32.45 2.70 24.06
CA GLN A 112 -32.36 1.96 25.33
C GLN A 112 -32.76 2.81 26.52
N VAL A 113 -32.62 4.14 26.44
CA VAL A 113 -33.06 5.01 27.51
C VAL A 113 -34.57 5.05 27.58
N THR A 114 -35.12 5.05 28.80
CA THR A 114 -36.57 5.16 29.00
C THR A 114 -36.97 6.61 29.30
N PRO A 115 -38.26 6.99 29.13
CA PRO A 115 -38.75 8.28 29.59
C PRO A 115 -38.43 8.54 31.07
N GLU A 116 -38.45 7.51 31.92
CA GLU A 116 -38.13 7.62 33.35
C GLU A 116 -36.69 8.05 33.62
N GLU A 117 -35.74 7.62 32.78
CA GLU A 117 -34.33 7.98 32.89
C GLU A 117 -34.04 9.36 32.29
N VAL A 118 -34.78 9.74 31.24
CA VAL A 118 -34.64 11.05 30.60
C VAL A 118 -35.25 12.16 31.45
N PHE A 119 -36.35 11.89 32.18
CA PHE A 119 -37.06 12.89 32.96
C PHE A 119 -37.06 12.53 34.46
N VAL A 120 -36.03 12.97 35.19
CA VAL A 120 -35.81 12.65 36.61
C VAL A 120 -35.98 13.89 37.47
N GLU A 121 -36.74 13.79 38.56
CA GLU A 121 -36.90 14.86 39.57
C GLU A 121 -37.28 16.25 39.00
N GLY A 122 -38.09 16.26 37.94
CA GLY A 122 -38.52 17.51 37.29
C GLY A 122 -37.50 18.11 36.31
N LYS A 123 -36.40 17.41 36.00
CA LYS A 123 -35.37 17.83 35.03
C LYS A 123 -35.40 16.95 33.78
N ALA A 124 -35.04 17.52 32.64
CA ALA A 124 -34.90 16.80 31.38
C ALA A 124 -33.41 16.61 31.02
N HIS A 125 -32.94 15.36 31.05
CA HIS A 125 -31.62 14.93 30.64
C HIS A 125 -31.59 14.69 29.11
N LEU A 126 -31.78 15.77 28.34
CA LEU A 126 -31.81 15.70 26.88
C LEU A 126 -30.46 15.30 26.27
N ASP A 127 -29.37 15.54 26.99
CA ASP A 127 -28.03 15.08 26.63
C ASP A 127 -27.92 13.55 26.69
N LEU A 128 -28.54 12.90 27.69
CA LEU A 128 -28.62 11.45 27.79
C LEU A 128 -29.40 10.85 26.62
N LEU A 129 -30.57 11.42 26.31
CA LEU A 129 -31.38 11.01 25.15
C LEU A 129 -30.64 11.20 23.82
N ALA A 130 -29.93 12.33 23.67
CA ALA A 130 -29.15 12.61 22.47
C ALA A 130 -27.98 11.64 22.28
N ARG A 131 -27.26 11.30 23.37
CA ARG A 131 -26.18 10.31 23.34
C ARG A 131 -26.69 8.92 22.96
N ASP A 132 -27.79 8.48 23.56
CA ASP A 132 -28.39 7.17 23.24
C ASP A 132 -28.88 7.12 21.79
N LEU A 133 -29.52 8.19 21.29
CA LEU A 133 -29.94 8.31 19.89
C LEU A 133 -28.76 8.17 18.93
N LEU A 134 -27.67 8.93 19.16
CA LEU A 134 -26.48 8.90 18.31
C LEU A 134 -25.79 7.53 18.35
N LEU A 135 -25.72 6.90 19.52
CA LEU A 135 -25.23 5.52 19.64
C LEU A 135 -26.17 4.54 18.91
N SER A 136 -27.49 4.75 18.96
CA SER A 136 -28.48 3.86 18.32
C SER A 136 -28.35 3.90 16.81
N MET A 137 -28.12 5.09 16.27
CA MET A 137 -27.84 5.28 14.84
C MET A 137 -26.56 4.57 14.44
N ALA A 138 -25.44 4.84 15.13
CA ALA A 138 -24.15 4.25 14.79
C ALA A 138 -24.17 2.71 14.87
N VAL A 139 -24.81 2.14 15.89
CA VAL A 139 -25.01 0.69 16.00
C VAL A 139 -25.90 0.15 14.87
N ALA A 140 -26.98 0.85 14.52
CA ALA A 140 -27.89 0.44 13.46
C ALA A 140 -27.21 0.40 12.09
N GLU A 141 -26.19 1.24 11.85
CA GLU A 141 -25.39 1.22 10.62
C GLU A 141 -24.66 -0.11 10.39
N TYR A 142 -24.34 -0.86 11.46
CA TYR A 142 -23.71 -2.18 11.38
C TYR A 142 -24.73 -3.32 11.52
N LEU A 143 -25.73 -3.17 12.38
CA LEU A 143 -26.76 -4.19 12.56
C LEU A 143 -27.68 -4.36 11.34
N SER A 144 -27.92 -3.28 10.57
CA SER A 144 -28.76 -3.35 9.38
C SER A 144 -28.13 -4.21 8.27
N PRO A 145 -26.86 -4.01 7.87
CA PRO A 145 -26.13 -4.94 7.01
C PRO A 145 -26.16 -6.40 7.49
N ILE A 146 -25.97 -6.65 8.79
CA ILE A 146 -26.04 -7.99 9.36
C ILE A 146 -27.44 -8.59 9.19
N ALA A 147 -28.49 -7.83 9.50
CA ALA A 147 -29.86 -8.29 9.38
C ALA A 147 -30.24 -8.63 7.92
N ILE A 148 -29.77 -7.84 6.96
CA ILE A 148 -29.94 -8.08 5.52
C ILE A 148 -29.17 -9.34 5.12
N ALA A 149 -27.86 -9.38 5.37
CA ALA A 149 -27.00 -10.47 4.91
C ALA A 149 -27.35 -11.82 5.52
N LEU A 150 -27.88 -11.87 6.75
CA LEU A 150 -28.32 -13.12 7.39
C LEU A 150 -29.62 -13.69 6.79
N ARG A 151 -30.48 -12.86 6.19
CA ARG A 151 -31.84 -13.26 5.77
C ARG A 151 -32.06 -13.28 4.27
N ALA A 152 -31.24 -12.60 3.49
CA ALA A 152 -31.39 -12.50 2.05
C ALA A 152 -31.54 -13.90 1.42
N PRO A 153 -32.46 -14.10 0.46
CA PRO A 153 -33.27 -13.07 -0.23
C PRO A 153 -34.54 -12.66 0.54
N ASN A 154 -34.82 -13.23 1.71
CA ASN A 154 -36.01 -12.90 2.49
C ASN A 154 -35.89 -11.53 3.17
N ALA A 155 -37.04 -10.94 3.52
CA ALA A 155 -37.09 -9.68 4.25
C ALA A 155 -36.21 -9.72 5.52
N PRO A 156 -35.41 -8.67 5.77
CA PRO A 156 -34.57 -8.60 6.96
C PRO A 156 -35.44 -8.55 8.22
N LYS A 157 -34.97 -9.21 9.28
CA LYS A 157 -35.52 -9.00 10.62
C LYS A 157 -35.08 -7.62 11.15
N PRO A 158 -35.71 -7.07 12.21
CA PRO A 158 -35.27 -5.80 12.79
C PRO A 158 -33.76 -5.78 13.13
N ALA A 159 -33.12 -4.65 12.85
CA ALA A 159 -31.71 -4.39 13.16
C ALA A 159 -31.52 -4.16 14.67
N SER A 160 -31.52 -5.25 15.43
CA SER A 160 -31.35 -5.26 16.89
C SER A 160 -30.16 -6.13 17.31
N LEU A 161 -29.71 -5.99 18.56
CA LEU A 161 -28.61 -6.80 19.10
C LEU A 161 -28.88 -8.31 19.03
N GLU A 162 -30.14 -8.74 18.89
CA GLU A 162 -30.48 -10.14 18.64
C GLU A 162 -29.83 -10.69 17.36
N ARG A 163 -29.53 -9.83 16.38
CA ARG A 163 -28.83 -10.25 15.15
C ARG A 163 -27.41 -10.76 15.44
N LEU A 164 -26.78 -10.33 16.54
CA LEU A 164 -25.51 -10.91 16.99
C LEU A 164 -25.67 -12.35 17.49
N LYS A 165 -26.84 -12.72 18.04
CA LYS A 165 -27.15 -14.11 18.39
C LYS A 165 -27.31 -14.97 17.14
N ASP A 166 -28.06 -14.48 16.15
CA ASP A 166 -28.19 -15.15 14.84
C ASP A 166 -26.81 -15.33 14.17
N LEU A 167 -25.92 -14.32 14.28
CA LEU A 167 -24.54 -14.41 13.80
C LEU A 167 -23.72 -15.46 14.57
N LYS A 168 -23.85 -15.52 15.90
CA LYS A 168 -23.18 -16.52 16.74
C LYS A 168 -23.59 -17.95 16.40
N GLU A 169 -24.86 -18.16 16.04
CA GLU A 169 -25.34 -19.45 15.56
C GLU A 169 -24.72 -19.82 14.20
N LEU A 170 -24.60 -18.86 13.28
CA LEU A 170 -23.94 -19.08 11.99
C LEU A 170 -22.47 -19.44 12.17
N THR A 171 -21.71 -18.69 12.98
CA THR A 171 -20.28 -18.96 13.18
C THR A 171 -20.06 -20.31 13.84
N ARG A 172 -20.88 -20.69 14.83
CA ARG A 172 -20.82 -22.02 15.45
C ARG A 172 -21.11 -23.15 14.45
N ALA A 173 -22.07 -22.96 13.56
CA ALA A 173 -22.42 -23.97 12.55
C ALA A 173 -21.29 -24.22 11.55
N VAL A 174 -20.51 -23.19 11.21
CA VAL A 174 -19.38 -23.29 10.26
C VAL A 174 -18.08 -23.74 10.95
N GLY A 175 -17.84 -23.34 12.20
CA GLY A 175 -16.65 -23.71 12.97
C GLY A 175 -16.51 -25.19 13.34
N GLY A 176 -17.43 -26.05 12.90
CA GLY A 176 -17.40 -27.50 13.11
C GLY A 176 -16.57 -28.31 12.10
N GLY A 177 -15.76 -27.66 11.25
CA GLY A 177 -14.77 -28.32 10.38
C GLY A 177 -14.78 -27.92 8.90
N SER A 178 -15.68 -27.06 8.43
CA SER A 178 -15.78 -26.70 7.00
C SER A 178 -14.94 -25.49 6.56
N ALA A 179 -14.45 -24.68 7.51
CA ALA A 179 -13.66 -23.47 7.22
C ALA A 179 -12.14 -23.66 7.34
N ASP A 180 -11.66 -24.77 7.92
CA ASP A 180 -10.23 -24.96 8.21
C ASP A 180 -9.38 -25.17 6.93
N GLU A 181 -10.01 -25.60 5.84
CA GLU A 181 -9.34 -25.81 4.55
C GLU A 181 -9.16 -24.51 3.73
N ALA A 182 -9.78 -23.40 4.15
CA ALA A 182 -9.77 -22.13 3.42
C ALA A 182 -9.38 -20.96 4.34
N PRO A 183 -8.15 -20.40 4.21
CA PRO A 183 -7.68 -19.30 5.08
C PRO A 183 -8.63 -18.09 5.11
N GLN A 184 -9.18 -17.72 3.95
CA GLN A 184 -10.12 -16.60 3.82
C GLN A 184 -11.41 -16.83 4.64
N ALA A 185 -11.92 -18.06 4.66
CA ALA A 185 -13.11 -18.43 5.43
C ALA A 185 -12.80 -18.49 6.93
N SER A 186 -11.62 -19.01 7.30
CA SER A 186 -11.15 -19.04 8.69
C SER A 186 -10.98 -17.63 9.27
N ASP A 187 -10.40 -16.71 8.51
CA ASP A 187 -10.24 -15.32 8.92
C ASP A 187 -11.60 -14.61 9.12
N ALA A 188 -12.54 -14.81 8.19
CA ALA A 188 -13.90 -14.29 8.32
C ALA A 188 -14.64 -14.90 9.51
N LEU A 189 -14.47 -16.21 9.75
CA LEU A 189 -15.04 -16.89 10.90
C LEU A 189 -14.50 -16.30 12.21
N ALA A 190 -13.20 -16.03 12.30
CA ALA A 190 -12.58 -15.41 13.47
C ALA A 190 -13.12 -13.98 13.71
N ARG A 191 -13.18 -13.15 12.65
CA ARG A 191 -13.72 -11.79 12.70
C ARG A 191 -15.18 -11.77 13.15
N LEU A 192 -16.04 -12.58 12.53
CA LEU A 192 -17.47 -12.63 12.85
C LEU A 192 -17.74 -13.26 14.21
N SER A 193 -16.94 -14.24 14.64
CA SER A 193 -17.07 -14.83 15.99
C SER A 193 -16.73 -13.83 17.08
N ARG A 194 -15.72 -12.98 16.86
CA ARG A 194 -15.36 -11.89 17.76
C ARG A 194 -16.51 -10.88 17.87
N LEU A 195 -17.08 -10.44 16.74
CA LEU A 195 -18.22 -9.53 16.72
C LEU A 195 -19.47 -10.13 17.39
N ALA A 196 -19.77 -11.39 17.13
CA ALA A 196 -20.92 -12.10 17.71
C ALA A 196 -20.80 -12.37 19.22
N SER A 197 -19.61 -12.17 19.81
CA SER A 197 -19.35 -12.37 21.23
C SER A 197 -19.51 -11.11 22.08
N CYS A 198 -19.73 -9.94 21.46
CA CYS A 198 -19.96 -8.69 22.17
C CYS A 198 -21.26 -8.74 22.98
N ALA A 199 -21.20 -8.28 24.23
CA ALA A 199 -22.34 -8.35 25.16
C ALA A 199 -23.30 -7.16 25.03
N ASP A 200 -22.79 -5.98 24.67
CA ASP A 200 -23.53 -4.72 24.65
C ASP A 200 -23.31 -3.91 23.36
N ARG A 201 -24.03 -2.78 23.25
CA ARG A 201 -24.06 -1.91 22.07
C ARG A 201 -22.73 -1.19 21.83
N GLU A 202 -22.08 -0.71 22.88
CA GLU A 202 -20.83 0.04 22.75
C GLU A 202 -19.67 -0.89 22.36
N GLN A 203 -19.59 -2.05 23.01
CA GLN A 203 -18.61 -3.09 22.68
C GLN A 203 -18.82 -3.62 21.26
N SER A 204 -20.07 -3.86 20.85
CA SER A 204 -20.35 -4.36 19.49
C SER A 204 -20.01 -3.32 18.42
N LEU A 205 -20.30 -2.04 18.66
CA LEU A 205 -19.93 -0.96 17.75
C LEU A 205 -18.41 -0.80 17.68
N ALA A 206 -17.72 -0.67 18.81
CA ALA A 206 -16.26 -0.52 18.83
C ALA A 206 -15.56 -1.72 18.17
N CYS A 207 -16.07 -2.93 18.40
CA CYS A 207 -15.59 -4.15 17.74
C CYS A 207 -15.84 -4.11 16.23
N ALA A 208 -17.04 -3.71 15.80
CA ALA A 208 -17.39 -3.61 14.39
C ALA A 208 -16.55 -2.56 13.65
N GLU A 209 -16.34 -1.37 14.24
CA GLU A 209 -15.51 -0.31 13.66
C GLU A 209 -14.03 -0.71 13.57
N GLN A 210 -13.53 -1.47 14.56
CA GLN A 210 -12.16 -1.97 14.54
C GLN A 210 -11.95 -3.06 13.47
N ILE A 211 -12.93 -3.92 13.25
CA ILE A 211 -12.81 -5.07 12.34
C ILE A 211 -13.21 -4.69 10.90
N TYR A 212 -14.25 -3.87 10.75
CA TYR A 212 -14.90 -3.55 9.48
C TYR A 212 -15.03 -2.04 9.31
N LEU A 213 -13.98 -1.43 8.74
CA LEU A 213 -14.05 -0.06 8.24
C LEU A 213 -15.03 0.05 7.06
N ASP A 214 -15.11 -0.98 6.22
CA ASP A 214 -16.09 -1.11 5.15
C ASP A 214 -17.20 -2.11 5.53
N LYS A 215 -18.44 -1.61 5.63
CA LYS A 215 -19.64 -2.40 5.94
C LYS A 215 -19.96 -3.43 4.86
N ARG A 216 -19.49 -3.24 3.61
CA ARG A 216 -19.64 -4.23 2.55
C ARG A 216 -18.82 -5.48 2.84
N ALA A 217 -17.61 -5.33 3.38
CA ALA A 217 -16.78 -6.46 3.78
C ALA A 217 -17.43 -7.29 4.90
N LEU A 218 -18.14 -6.65 5.83
CA LEU A 218 -18.96 -7.34 6.83
C LEU A 218 -20.06 -8.19 6.19
N MET A 219 -20.78 -7.65 5.20
CA MET A 219 -21.81 -8.40 4.49
C MET A 219 -21.23 -9.58 3.70
N GLU A 220 -20.14 -9.38 2.99
CA GLU A 220 -19.46 -10.43 2.22
C GLU A 220 -18.99 -11.58 3.13
N ASP A 221 -18.41 -11.28 4.29
CA ASP A 221 -18.02 -12.32 5.26
C ASP A 221 -19.24 -13.13 5.74
N ILE A 222 -20.38 -12.48 5.98
CA ILE A 222 -21.62 -13.16 6.38
C ILE A 222 -22.15 -14.03 5.23
N TYR A 223 -22.20 -13.52 4.00
CA TYR A 223 -22.64 -14.30 2.84
C TYR A 223 -21.72 -15.50 2.58
N MET A 224 -20.41 -15.31 2.74
CA MET A 224 -19.43 -16.39 2.63
C MET A 224 -19.69 -17.47 3.67
N LEU A 225 -19.81 -17.14 4.96
CA LEU A 225 -20.10 -18.15 5.99
C LEU A 225 -21.46 -18.83 5.76
N ARG A 226 -22.47 -18.12 5.26
CA ARG A 226 -23.74 -18.73 4.87
C ARG A 226 -23.58 -19.75 3.74
N ALA A 227 -22.80 -19.43 2.73
CA ALA A 227 -22.50 -20.36 1.64
C ALA A 227 -21.76 -21.60 2.16
N PHE A 228 -20.79 -21.44 3.05
CA PHE A 228 -20.10 -22.56 3.71
C PHE A 228 -21.04 -23.41 4.56
N ARG A 229 -21.99 -22.79 5.28
CA ARG A 229 -23.01 -23.54 6.03
C ARG A 229 -23.92 -24.36 5.11
N GLN A 230 -24.23 -23.85 3.91
CA GLN A 230 -25.14 -24.51 2.97
C GLN A 230 -24.45 -25.58 2.13
N SER A 231 -23.28 -25.28 1.58
CA SER A 231 -22.50 -26.19 0.73
C SER A 231 -21.00 -25.84 0.80
N PRO A 232 -20.22 -26.49 1.69
CA PRO A 232 -18.77 -26.25 1.81
C PRO A 232 -18.02 -26.42 0.50
N GLN A 233 -18.33 -27.47 -0.27
CA GLN A 233 -17.67 -27.74 -1.54
C GLN A 233 -17.90 -26.63 -2.56
N GLN A 234 -19.15 -26.17 -2.74
CA GLN A 234 -19.45 -25.08 -3.68
C GLN A 234 -18.84 -23.75 -3.22
N ALA A 235 -18.78 -23.50 -1.91
CA ALA A 235 -18.13 -22.32 -1.36
C ALA A 235 -16.60 -22.34 -1.60
N ASN A 236 -15.95 -23.50 -1.46
CA ASN A 236 -14.53 -23.69 -1.79
C ASN A 236 -14.26 -23.54 -3.29
N ASP A 237 -15.13 -24.10 -4.14
CA ASP A 237 -15.10 -23.89 -5.58
C ASP A 237 -15.16 -22.38 -5.89
N LEU A 238 -16.10 -21.65 -5.29
CA LEU A 238 -16.28 -20.21 -5.50
C LEU A 238 -15.07 -19.39 -5.04
N LEU A 239 -14.49 -19.69 -3.88
CA LEU A 239 -13.25 -19.04 -3.43
C LEU A 239 -12.10 -19.24 -4.40
N SER A 240 -11.96 -20.47 -4.92
CA SER A 240 -10.92 -20.80 -5.90
C SER A 240 -11.13 -20.02 -7.21
N MET A 241 -12.38 -19.90 -7.64
CA MET A 241 -12.77 -19.11 -8.82
C MET A 241 -12.51 -17.61 -8.65
N GLN A 242 -12.85 -17.03 -7.49
CA GLN A 242 -12.57 -15.63 -7.18
C GLN A 242 -11.05 -15.38 -7.12
N ARG A 243 -10.28 -16.30 -6.53
CA ARG A 243 -8.81 -16.21 -6.50
C ARG A 243 -8.22 -16.21 -7.91
N PHE A 244 -8.72 -17.08 -8.80
CA PHE A 244 -8.34 -17.08 -10.20
C PHE A 244 -8.56 -15.71 -10.85
N LEU A 245 -9.77 -15.15 -10.70
CA LEU A 245 -10.12 -13.83 -11.27
C LEU A 245 -9.29 -12.69 -10.70
N GLN A 246 -8.95 -12.74 -9.41
CA GLN A 246 -8.10 -11.73 -8.76
C GLN A 246 -6.67 -11.76 -9.30
N GLN A 247 -6.13 -12.95 -9.57
CA GLN A 247 -4.78 -13.13 -10.09
C GLN A 247 -4.68 -12.95 -11.62
N ALA A 248 -5.79 -13.10 -12.35
CA ALA A 248 -5.84 -12.95 -13.80
C ALA A 248 -5.80 -11.46 -14.18
N VAL A 249 -4.58 -10.92 -14.33
CA VAL A 249 -4.36 -9.53 -14.75
C VAL A 249 -4.63 -9.42 -16.25
N VAL A 250 -5.53 -8.52 -16.63
CA VAL A 250 -5.89 -8.25 -18.03
C VAL A 250 -5.41 -6.85 -18.41
N PRO A 251 -4.58 -6.71 -19.45
CA PRO A 251 -4.13 -5.40 -19.94
C PRO A 251 -5.29 -4.54 -20.43
N THR A 252 -5.12 -3.22 -20.39
CA THR A 252 -6.16 -2.25 -20.83
C THR A 252 -6.49 -2.36 -22.32
N GLU A 253 -5.56 -2.87 -23.11
CA GLU A 253 -5.68 -3.09 -24.55
C GLU A 253 -6.68 -4.22 -24.86
N GLU A 254 -6.87 -5.17 -23.94
CA GLU A 254 -7.77 -6.32 -24.08
C GLU A 254 -9.15 -6.01 -23.50
N ALA A 255 -9.84 -5.01 -24.07
CA ALA A 255 -11.10 -4.48 -23.54
C ALA A 255 -12.20 -5.55 -23.38
N ASP A 256 -12.33 -6.46 -24.36
CA ASP A 256 -13.33 -7.54 -24.32
C ASP A 256 -13.04 -8.54 -23.20
N LEU A 257 -11.76 -8.90 -23.01
CA LEU A 257 -11.33 -9.81 -21.95
C LEU A 257 -11.49 -9.17 -20.57
N ALA A 258 -11.24 -7.86 -20.46
CA ALA A 258 -11.46 -7.09 -19.23
C ALA A 258 -12.95 -7.00 -18.86
N LEU A 259 -13.83 -6.86 -19.86
CA LEU A 259 -15.28 -6.89 -19.68
C LEU A 259 -15.74 -8.27 -19.20
N ASP A 260 -15.31 -9.35 -19.87
CA ASP A 260 -15.62 -10.72 -19.48
C ASP A 260 -15.17 -11.01 -18.04
N ARG A 261 -13.97 -10.57 -17.65
CA ARG A 261 -13.46 -10.68 -16.28
C ARG A 261 -14.35 -9.95 -15.28
N SER A 262 -14.72 -8.72 -15.58
CA SER A 262 -15.52 -7.88 -14.67
C SER A 262 -16.91 -8.47 -14.45
N LEU A 263 -17.55 -8.95 -15.52
CA LEU A 263 -18.81 -9.69 -15.45
C LEU A 263 -18.67 -10.97 -14.62
N ALA A 264 -17.60 -11.73 -14.82
CA ALA A 264 -17.32 -12.93 -14.03
C ALA A 264 -17.13 -12.63 -12.53
N VAL A 265 -16.39 -11.58 -12.18
CA VAL A 265 -16.21 -11.15 -10.79
C VAL A 265 -17.54 -10.77 -10.15
N GLU A 266 -18.41 -10.05 -10.87
CA GLU A 266 -19.72 -9.65 -10.37
C GLU A 266 -20.62 -10.86 -10.09
N GLN A 267 -20.79 -11.75 -11.08
CA GLN A 267 -21.68 -12.91 -10.96
C GLN A 267 -21.16 -13.96 -9.97
N LEU A 268 -19.85 -14.05 -9.76
CA LEU A 268 -19.22 -14.95 -8.80
C LEU A 268 -18.97 -14.25 -7.45
N SER A 269 -20.01 -13.59 -6.92
CA SER A 269 -20.01 -13.03 -5.57
C SER A 269 -20.85 -13.88 -4.62
N PHE A 270 -20.45 -13.94 -3.35
CA PHE A 270 -21.21 -14.67 -2.33
C PHE A 270 -22.58 -14.04 -2.12
N ALA A 271 -22.68 -12.71 -2.19
CA ALA A 271 -23.96 -12.01 -2.11
C ALA A 271 -24.97 -12.50 -3.15
N ILE A 272 -24.61 -12.48 -4.44
CA ILE A 272 -25.52 -12.91 -5.53
C ILE A 272 -25.90 -14.38 -5.37
N LEU A 273 -24.93 -15.24 -5.12
CA LEU A 273 -25.16 -16.69 -5.10
C LEU A 273 -25.87 -17.15 -3.82
N ALA A 274 -25.73 -16.44 -2.70
CA ALA A 274 -26.53 -16.68 -1.51
C ALA A 274 -28.00 -16.28 -1.70
N THR A 275 -28.27 -15.26 -2.53
CA THR A 275 -29.65 -14.83 -2.86
C THR A 275 -30.27 -15.64 -3.99
N GLU A 276 -29.48 -16.04 -4.98
CA GLU A 276 -29.93 -16.70 -6.21
C GLU A 276 -29.02 -17.90 -6.55
N PRO A 277 -29.11 -19.01 -5.79
CA PRO A 277 -28.23 -20.17 -5.97
C PRO A 277 -28.26 -20.78 -7.38
N GLN A 278 -29.39 -20.64 -8.08
CA GLN A 278 -29.57 -21.08 -9.47
C GLN A 278 -28.62 -20.39 -10.47
N ARG A 279 -28.02 -19.24 -10.10
CA ARG A 279 -27.02 -18.55 -10.94
C ARG A 279 -25.64 -19.18 -10.90
N PHE A 280 -25.37 -20.11 -9.98
CA PHE A 280 -24.04 -20.69 -9.85
C PHE A 280 -23.58 -21.43 -11.12
N PRO A 281 -24.36 -22.36 -11.72
CA PRO A 281 -23.94 -23.03 -12.96
C PRO A 281 -23.62 -22.09 -14.14
N PRO A 282 -24.47 -21.09 -14.50
CA PRO A 282 -24.13 -20.17 -15.58
C PRO A 282 -22.94 -19.25 -15.24
N ALA A 283 -22.80 -18.80 -13.99
CA ALA A 283 -21.63 -18.03 -13.57
C ALA A 283 -20.32 -18.83 -13.69
N LYS A 284 -20.35 -20.11 -13.29
CA LYS A 284 -19.23 -21.05 -13.45
C LYS A 284 -18.89 -21.27 -14.93
N ALA A 285 -19.88 -21.42 -15.80
CA ALA A 285 -19.66 -21.56 -17.24
C ALA A 285 -19.05 -20.30 -17.87
N MET A 286 -19.49 -19.11 -17.46
CA MET A 286 -18.91 -17.83 -17.89
C MET A 286 -17.44 -17.73 -17.50
N LEU A 287 -17.08 -18.08 -16.26
CA LEU A 287 -15.68 -18.13 -15.86
C LEU A 287 -14.86 -19.09 -16.71
N TYR A 288 -15.38 -20.29 -17.02
CA TYR A 288 -14.63 -21.23 -17.86
C TYR A 288 -14.45 -20.73 -19.29
N SER A 289 -15.41 -19.98 -19.83
CA SER A 289 -15.25 -19.27 -21.10
C SER A 289 -14.16 -18.21 -21.01
N PHE A 290 -14.21 -17.34 -20.00
CA PHE A 290 -13.19 -16.33 -19.73
C PHE A 290 -11.80 -16.96 -19.58
N ARG A 291 -11.68 -17.98 -18.74
CA ARG A 291 -10.42 -18.68 -18.45
C ARG A 291 -9.77 -19.23 -19.73
N ARG A 292 -10.56 -19.81 -20.63
CA ARG A 292 -10.05 -20.31 -21.91
C ARG A 292 -9.47 -19.20 -22.77
N LYS A 293 -10.18 -18.07 -22.89
CA LYS A 293 -9.71 -16.89 -23.63
C LYS A 293 -8.44 -16.32 -22.97
N TYR A 294 -8.47 -16.13 -21.66
CA TYR A 294 -7.34 -15.62 -20.88
C TYR A 294 -6.08 -16.47 -21.03
N ILE A 295 -6.18 -17.80 -20.92
CA ILE A 295 -5.01 -18.69 -21.08
C ILE A 295 -4.42 -18.59 -22.49
N SER A 296 -5.28 -18.50 -23.52
CA SER A 296 -4.84 -18.29 -24.90
C SER A 296 -4.05 -16.98 -25.05
N GLU A 297 -4.62 -15.87 -24.60
CA GLU A 297 -3.98 -14.55 -24.68
C GLU A 297 -2.69 -14.48 -23.85
N TYR A 298 -2.71 -15.06 -22.65
CA TYR A 298 -1.53 -15.15 -21.80
C TYR A 298 -0.41 -15.94 -22.48
N ARG A 299 -0.72 -17.06 -23.14
CA ARG A 299 0.27 -17.88 -23.86
C ARG A 299 0.93 -17.08 -24.99
N GLU A 300 0.12 -16.38 -25.78
CA GLU A 300 0.63 -15.52 -26.85
C GLU A 300 1.51 -14.41 -26.29
N HIS A 301 1.03 -13.70 -25.26
CA HIS A 301 1.79 -12.68 -24.56
C HIS A 301 3.13 -13.23 -24.04
N HIS A 302 3.12 -14.37 -23.34
CA HIS A 302 4.32 -15.01 -22.79
C HIS A 302 5.33 -15.36 -23.88
N THR A 303 4.87 -15.94 -24.99
CA THR A 303 5.72 -16.32 -26.13
C THR A 303 6.35 -15.07 -26.76
N ARG A 304 5.54 -14.04 -27.00
CA ARG A 304 5.99 -12.77 -27.58
C ARG A 304 6.97 -12.04 -26.66
N TYR A 305 6.69 -11.97 -25.37
CA TYR A 305 7.55 -11.35 -24.36
C TYR A 305 8.93 -12.02 -24.34
N TRP A 306 8.98 -13.35 -24.26
CA TRP A 306 10.26 -14.06 -24.20
C TRP A 306 11.02 -14.06 -25.52
N ALA A 307 10.34 -14.03 -26.67
CA ALA A 307 10.98 -13.78 -27.95
C ALA A 307 11.65 -12.39 -27.98
N GLN A 308 11.00 -11.37 -27.41
CA GLN A 308 11.57 -10.03 -27.29
C GLN A 308 12.74 -9.98 -26.30
N MET A 309 12.61 -10.62 -25.13
CA MET A 309 13.70 -10.73 -24.16
C MET A 309 14.92 -11.44 -24.74
N ALA A 310 14.74 -12.48 -25.54
CA ALA A 310 15.84 -13.16 -26.23
C ALA A 310 16.56 -12.24 -27.22
N ARG A 311 15.83 -11.41 -27.98
CA ARG A 311 16.42 -10.38 -28.85
C ARG A 311 17.20 -9.34 -28.05
N LEU A 312 16.66 -8.89 -26.92
CA LEU A 312 17.36 -7.97 -26.02
C LEU A 312 18.63 -8.60 -25.43
N HIS A 313 18.58 -9.87 -25.04
CA HIS A 313 19.74 -10.60 -24.55
C HIS A 313 20.85 -10.68 -25.60
N ALA A 314 20.49 -11.02 -26.84
CA ALA A 314 21.43 -11.06 -27.95
C ALA A 314 22.09 -9.69 -28.18
N ARG A 315 21.30 -8.60 -28.21
CA ARG A 315 21.80 -7.23 -28.33
C ARG A 315 22.72 -6.82 -27.18
N LEU A 316 22.43 -7.22 -25.95
CA LEU A 316 23.31 -6.97 -24.80
C LEU A 316 24.65 -7.68 -25.00
N ARG A 317 24.63 -8.95 -25.44
CA ARG A 317 25.86 -9.72 -25.71
C ARG A 317 26.70 -9.15 -26.85
N GLU A 318 26.08 -8.62 -27.90
CA GLU A 318 26.80 -7.95 -28.99
C GLU A 318 27.64 -6.76 -28.48
N GLU A 319 27.19 -6.10 -27.42
CA GLU A 319 27.87 -4.94 -26.83
C GLU A 319 28.76 -5.32 -25.63
N GLN A 320 28.92 -6.61 -25.33
CA GLN A 320 29.71 -7.09 -24.19
C GLN A 320 31.16 -6.59 -24.23
N THR A 321 31.76 -6.53 -25.43
CA THR A 321 33.13 -6.02 -25.61
C THR A 321 33.27 -4.56 -25.16
N LEU A 322 32.27 -3.72 -25.42
CA LEU A 322 32.26 -2.32 -24.97
C LEU A 322 32.17 -2.22 -23.43
N VAL A 323 31.37 -3.10 -22.82
CA VAL A 323 31.22 -3.18 -21.36
C VAL A 323 32.54 -3.59 -20.70
N GLU A 324 33.20 -4.63 -21.24
CA GLU A 324 34.50 -5.09 -20.78
C GLU A 324 35.58 -4.01 -20.92
N ALA A 325 35.60 -3.29 -22.06
CA ALA A 325 36.51 -2.16 -22.26
C ALA A 325 36.33 -1.09 -21.18
N LEU A 326 35.08 -0.70 -20.86
CA LEU A 326 34.79 0.25 -19.80
C LEU A 326 35.24 -0.26 -18.42
N HIS A 327 35.04 -1.55 -18.15
CA HIS A 327 35.46 -2.17 -16.90
C HIS A 327 36.99 -2.07 -16.74
N ARG A 328 37.75 -2.43 -17.77
CA ARG A 328 39.23 -2.35 -17.78
C ARG A 328 39.73 -0.91 -17.63
N LEU A 329 39.15 0.03 -18.38
CA LEU A 329 39.45 1.46 -18.28
C LEU A 329 39.20 2.02 -16.87
N ASN A 330 38.13 1.60 -16.22
CA ASN A 330 37.81 2.02 -14.85
C ASN A 330 38.79 1.47 -13.80
N THR A 331 39.64 0.50 -14.13
CA THR A 331 40.71 0.04 -13.23
C THR A 331 41.93 0.98 -13.21
N LEU A 332 42.03 1.90 -14.18
CA LEU A 332 43.08 2.92 -14.25
C LEU A 332 42.65 4.14 -13.42
N ALA A 333 42.79 4.06 -12.09
CA ALA A 333 42.39 5.13 -11.17
C ALA A 333 43.02 6.50 -11.48
N GLU A 334 44.16 6.47 -12.18
CA GLU A 334 44.98 7.65 -12.50
C GLU A 334 44.36 8.50 -13.62
N LEU A 335 43.35 7.97 -14.32
CA LEU A 335 42.48 8.73 -15.23
C LEU A 335 41.41 9.54 -14.49
N GLY A 336 41.21 9.29 -13.19
CA GLY A 336 40.19 9.90 -12.36
C GLY A 336 39.13 8.90 -11.88
N PRO A 337 38.05 9.37 -11.24
CA PRO A 337 37.02 8.50 -10.67
C PRO A 337 36.39 7.58 -11.73
N PRO A 338 36.01 6.33 -11.38
CA PRO A 338 35.43 5.40 -12.34
C PRO A 338 34.12 5.96 -12.92
N ALA A 339 33.95 5.82 -14.23
CA ALA A 339 32.81 6.35 -14.95
C ALA A 339 31.77 5.25 -15.18
N GLY A 340 30.49 5.57 -15.00
CA GLY A 340 29.40 4.67 -15.39
C GLY A 340 29.23 3.42 -14.52
N VAL A 341 29.73 3.42 -13.28
CA VAL A 341 29.63 2.27 -12.34
C VAL A 341 28.18 1.77 -12.19
N GLY A 342 27.22 2.68 -12.01
CA GLY A 342 25.80 2.29 -11.92
C GLY A 342 25.23 1.74 -13.23
N ALA A 343 25.76 2.15 -14.39
CA ALA A 343 25.33 1.61 -15.67
C ALA A 343 25.89 0.20 -15.92
N LEU A 344 27.11 -0.09 -15.47
CA LEU A 344 27.70 -1.43 -15.50
C LEU A 344 26.91 -2.42 -14.64
N ALA A 345 26.61 -2.04 -13.39
CA ALA A 345 25.79 -2.87 -12.50
C ALA A 345 24.38 -3.12 -13.08
N ALA A 346 23.78 -2.08 -13.67
CA ALA A 346 22.46 -2.22 -14.32
C ALA A 346 22.50 -3.11 -15.58
N TYR A 347 23.60 -3.11 -16.32
CA TYR A 347 23.81 -4.02 -17.45
C TYR A 347 23.87 -5.49 -16.99
N GLU A 348 24.66 -5.80 -15.96
CA GLU A 348 24.76 -7.16 -15.41
C GLU A 348 23.40 -7.67 -14.94
N GLN A 349 22.62 -6.81 -14.26
CA GLN A 349 21.26 -7.12 -13.86
C GLN A 349 20.36 -7.42 -15.07
N LEU A 350 20.42 -6.60 -16.13
CA LEU A 350 19.62 -6.83 -17.35
C LEU A 350 19.99 -8.13 -18.06
N VAL A 351 21.28 -8.50 -18.10
CA VAL A 351 21.74 -9.76 -18.68
C VAL A 351 21.13 -10.94 -17.93
N ALA A 352 21.07 -10.87 -16.59
CA ALA A 352 20.43 -11.90 -15.76
C ALA A 352 18.89 -11.94 -15.95
N GLU A 353 18.23 -10.78 -15.98
CA GLU A 353 16.78 -10.67 -16.21
C GLU A 353 16.34 -11.22 -17.58
N THR A 354 17.23 -11.19 -18.58
CA THR A 354 16.97 -11.63 -19.96
C THR A 354 17.37 -13.09 -20.24
N ALA A 355 17.73 -13.87 -19.21
CA ALA A 355 18.22 -15.24 -19.36
C ALA A 355 17.19 -16.28 -19.88
N GLY A 356 15.91 -15.89 -20.00
CA GLY A 356 14.85 -16.74 -20.57
C GLY A 356 13.94 -17.39 -19.52
N CYS A 357 12.83 -17.97 -19.99
CA CYS A 357 11.95 -18.83 -19.19
C CYS A 357 12.10 -20.29 -19.63
N PRO A 358 12.24 -21.24 -18.69
CA PRO A 358 12.41 -22.66 -19.04
C PRO A 358 11.14 -23.29 -19.64
N LEU A 359 9.98 -22.64 -19.51
CA LEU A 359 8.67 -23.19 -19.92
C LEU A 359 8.11 -22.57 -21.21
N ILE A 360 8.91 -21.82 -22.00
CA ILE A 360 8.43 -21.07 -23.19
C ILE A 360 7.50 -21.89 -24.12
N GLY A 361 7.79 -23.18 -24.36
CA GLY A 361 6.99 -24.04 -25.24
C GLY A 361 5.86 -24.84 -24.58
N GLY A 362 5.75 -24.85 -23.24
CA GLY A 362 4.89 -25.77 -22.49
C GLY A 362 4.05 -25.12 -21.38
N VAL A 363 3.87 -23.79 -21.43
CA VAL A 363 3.13 -23.07 -20.39
C VAL A 363 1.66 -23.51 -20.27
N GLU A 364 1.02 -23.88 -21.38
CA GLU A 364 -0.41 -24.18 -21.43
C GLU A 364 -0.81 -25.37 -20.54
N GLU A 365 -0.05 -26.46 -20.58
CA GLU A 365 -0.28 -27.66 -19.77
C GLU A 365 -0.21 -27.38 -18.26
N MET A 366 0.52 -26.33 -17.86
CA MET A 366 0.67 -25.94 -16.46
C MET A 366 -0.37 -24.90 -16.01
N MET A 367 -1.02 -24.19 -16.94
CA MET A 367 -2.01 -23.14 -16.64
C MET A 367 -3.43 -23.66 -16.38
N GLU A 368 -3.67 -24.96 -16.56
CA GLU A 368 -4.93 -25.59 -16.13
C GLU A 368 -5.10 -25.55 -14.60
N ALA A 369 -4.01 -25.42 -13.84
CA ALA A 369 -4.02 -25.23 -12.39
C ALA A 369 -3.65 -23.81 -11.95
N GLU A 370 -2.76 -23.14 -12.69
CA GLU A 370 -2.16 -21.84 -12.31
C GLU A 370 -2.63 -20.69 -13.22
N VAL A 371 -2.67 -19.47 -12.70
CA VAL A 371 -3.11 -18.27 -13.46
C VAL A 371 -1.98 -17.63 -14.26
N VAL A 372 -0.74 -17.83 -13.81
CA VAL A 372 0.48 -17.32 -14.43
C VAL A 372 1.51 -18.45 -14.52
N CYS A 373 2.53 -18.26 -15.34
CA CYS A 373 3.61 -19.25 -15.49
C CYS A 373 4.30 -19.48 -14.13
N PRO A 374 4.39 -20.72 -13.62
CA PRO A 374 4.98 -20.97 -12.31
C PRO A 374 6.50 -20.70 -12.25
N ALA A 375 7.18 -20.76 -13.40
CA ALA A 375 8.62 -20.54 -13.48
C ALA A 375 9.01 -19.06 -13.49
N CYS A 376 8.33 -18.23 -14.30
CA CYS A 376 8.71 -16.81 -14.46
C CYS A 376 7.71 -15.82 -13.85
N ARG A 377 6.49 -16.26 -13.53
CA ARG A 377 5.39 -15.42 -13.00
C ARG A 377 5.15 -14.12 -13.79
N LEU A 378 5.39 -14.16 -15.09
CA LEU A 378 5.15 -13.04 -15.99
C LEU A 378 3.69 -12.60 -15.88
N SER A 379 3.44 -11.31 -15.68
CA SER A 379 2.09 -10.74 -15.73
C SER A 379 1.79 -10.22 -17.13
N MET A 380 0.52 -10.23 -17.58
CA MET A 380 0.17 -9.79 -18.93
C MET A 380 0.37 -8.29 -19.18
N ASP A 381 0.39 -7.47 -18.13
CA ASP A 381 0.67 -6.03 -18.19
C ASP A 381 2.18 -5.71 -18.26
N GLN A 382 3.04 -6.72 -18.11
CA GLN A 382 4.48 -6.56 -18.15
C GLN A 382 4.97 -6.47 -19.60
N THR A 383 5.78 -5.45 -19.89
CA THR A 383 6.40 -5.27 -21.21
C THR A 383 7.92 -5.44 -21.13
N ALA A 384 8.54 -5.88 -22.23
CA ALA A 384 9.98 -6.06 -22.26
C ALA A 384 10.70 -4.70 -22.10
N PRO A 385 11.81 -4.62 -21.34
CA PRO A 385 12.43 -3.37 -20.92
C PRO A 385 13.31 -2.74 -22.03
N VAL A 386 12.80 -2.59 -23.25
CA VAL A 386 13.56 -2.12 -24.43
C VAL A 386 14.22 -0.75 -24.18
N GLN A 387 13.45 0.23 -23.70
CA GLN A 387 13.97 1.58 -23.43
C GLN A 387 15.06 1.57 -22.35
N ARG A 388 14.88 0.76 -21.29
CA ARG A 388 15.87 0.61 -20.22
C ARG A 388 17.19 0.04 -20.76
N VAL A 389 17.14 -0.94 -21.67
CA VAL A 389 18.33 -1.46 -22.37
C VAL A 389 19.02 -0.33 -23.14
N GLU A 390 18.27 0.44 -23.92
CA GLU A 390 18.83 1.52 -24.75
C GLU A 390 19.48 2.62 -23.92
N GLU A 391 18.82 3.06 -22.85
CA GLU A 391 19.36 4.06 -21.93
C GLU A 391 20.64 3.59 -21.27
N ILE A 392 20.69 2.34 -20.79
CA ILE A 392 21.88 1.78 -20.15
C ILE A 392 23.02 1.72 -21.17
N MET A 393 22.76 1.25 -22.39
CA MET A 393 23.78 1.22 -23.43
C MET A 393 24.29 2.63 -23.79
N GLN A 394 23.41 3.62 -23.87
CA GLN A 394 23.84 5.01 -24.07
C GLN A 394 24.69 5.54 -22.90
N ARG A 395 24.35 5.21 -21.66
CA ARG A 395 25.12 5.61 -20.48
C ARG A 395 26.51 4.96 -20.47
N ILE A 396 26.62 3.70 -20.90
CA ILE A 396 27.90 2.98 -21.05
C ILE A 396 28.74 3.65 -22.13
N ARG A 397 28.19 3.91 -23.33
CA ARG A 397 28.90 4.62 -24.41
C ARG A 397 29.43 5.98 -23.96
N ARG A 398 28.60 6.79 -23.29
CA ARG A 398 29.02 8.09 -22.73
C ARG A 398 30.12 7.94 -21.66
N ALA A 399 30.11 6.86 -20.89
CA ALA A 399 31.17 6.59 -19.91
C ALA A 399 32.48 6.21 -20.58
N CYS A 400 32.44 5.40 -21.65
CA CYS A 400 33.61 5.11 -22.49
C CYS A 400 34.19 6.39 -23.10
N ASP A 401 33.33 7.26 -23.68
CA ASP A 401 33.77 8.54 -24.26
C ASP A 401 34.45 9.44 -23.22
N ARG A 402 33.94 9.48 -21.99
CA ARG A 402 34.57 10.23 -20.88
C ARG A 402 35.93 9.66 -20.51
N GLN A 403 36.07 8.33 -20.41
CA GLN A 403 37.36 7.72 -20.12
C GLN A 403 38.35 7.92 -21.27
N ARG A 404 37.88 7.86 -22.52
CA ARG A 404 38.69 8.20 -23.70
C ARG A 404 39.18 9.65 -23.64
N ALA A 405 38.31 10.62 -23.34
CA ALA A 405 38.69 12.03 -23.24
C ALA A 405 39.77 12.27 -22.17
N ARG A 406 39.72 11.51 -21.06
CA ARG A 406 40.75 11.54 -20.01
C ARG A 406 42.06 10.94 -20.48
N LEU A 407 42.02 9.80 -21.16
CA LEU A 407 43.19 9.18 -21.79
C LEU A 407 43.83 10.05 -22.87
N SER A 408 43.01 10.73 -23.66
CA SER A 408 43.46 11.62 -24.73
C SER A 408 43.89 13.00 -24.23
N SER A 409 43.78 13.27 -22.93
CA SER A 409 44.25 14.53 -22.38
C SER A 409 45.76 14.66 -22.60
N SER A 410 46.22 15.86 -22.97
CA SER A 410 47.61 16.11 -23.35
C SER A 410 48.61 15.62 -22.29
N ALA A 411 48.28 15.77 -21.01
CA ALA A 411 49.11 15.31 -19.90
C ALA A 411 49.27 13.78 -19.90
N VAL A 412 48.15 13.04 -20.01
CA VAL A 412 48.19 11.57 -20.02
C VAL A 412 48.86 11.03 -21.28
N GLN A 413 48.63 11.63 -22.45
CA GLN A 413 49.32 11.22 -23.68
C GLN A 413 50.83 11.49 -23.64
N GLN A 414 51.24 12.63 -23.07
CA GLN A 414 52.66 12.98 -22.96
C GLN A 414 53.39 12.05 -21.99
N VAL A 415 52.73 11.67 -20.89
CA VAL A 415 53.21 10.61 -20.00
C VAL A 415 53.35 9.31 -20.78
N LEU A 416 52.26 8.79 -21.37
CA LEU A 416 52.26 7.49 -22.03
C LEU A 416 53.23 7.38 -23.22
N ARG A 417 53.52 8.47 -23.94
CA ARG A 417 54.53 8.49 -25.02
C ARG A 417 55.97 8.37 -24.53
N ARG A 418 56.25 8.65 -23.25
CA ARG A 418 57.60 8.48 -22.67
C ARG A 418 57.94 7.01 -22.37
N SER A 419 56.98 6.09 -22.44
CA SER A 419 57.21 4.67 -22.13
C SER A 419 58.06 3.95 -23.18
N ASN A 420 58.14 4.47 -24.43
CA ASN A 420 58.77 3.82 -25.59
C ASN A 420 58.32 2.36 -25.83
N ASP A 421 57.15 1.96 -25.33
CA ASP A 421 56.59 0.62 -25.53
C ASP A 421 55.66 0.60 -26.76
N ALA A 422 55.96 -0.28 -27.72
CA ALA A 422 55.19 -0.42 -28.95
C ALA A 422 53.70 -0.78 -28.71
N ARG A 423 53.38 -1.51 -27.64
CA ARG A 423 52.00 -1.85 -27.25
C ARG A 423 51.25 -0.62 -26.75
N VAL A 424 51.92 0.27 -26.03
CA VAL A 424 51.33 1.55 -25.59
C VAL A 424 51.11 2.48 -26.77
N GLU A 425 52.03 2.54 -27.73
CA GLU A 425 51.81 3.29 -28.97
C GLU A 425 50.64 2.75 -29.77
N GLN A 426 50.53 1.42 -29.92
CA GLN A 426 49.42 0.77 -30.60
C GLN A 426 48.09 1.06 -29.89
N PHE A 427 48.05 0.93 -28.56
CA PHE A 427 46.89 1.30 -27.74
C PHE A 427 46.48 2.76 -27.94
N LEU A 428 47.42 3.70 -27.88
CA LEU A 428 47.15 5.13 -28.10
C LEU A 428 46.57 5.39 -29.51
N ARG A 429 47.10 4.72 -30.54
CA ARG A 429 46.56 4.83 -31.91
C ARG A 429 45.11 4.33 -31.98
N MET A 430 44.78 3.23 -31.32
CA MET A 430 43.41 2.68 -31.31
C MET A 430 42.43 3.57 -30.56
N VAL A 431 42.85 4.12 -29.41
CA VAL A 431 42.08 5.10 -28.62
C VAL A 431 41.84 6.38 -29.44
N GLN A 432 42.83 6.84 -30.19
CA GLN A 432 42.71 7.99 -31.10
C GLN A 432 41.81 7.70 -32.31
N ALA A 433 41.89 6.48 -32.87
CA ALA A 433 41.03 6.02 -33.95
C ALA A 433 39.58 5.71 -33.51
N SER A 434 39.26 5.87 -32.22
CA SER A 434 37.92 5.63 -31.66
C SER A 434 37.41 4.18 -31.79
N GLN A 435 38.32 3.21 -31.90
CA GLN A 435 37.98 1.80 -32.04
C GLN A 435 37.80 1.16 -30.65
N LEU A 436 36.65 1.44 -30.00
CA LEU A 436 36.37 0.93 -28.65
C LEU A 436 36.12 -0.58 -28.60
N SER A 437 35.65 -1.16 -29.72
CA SER A 437 35.35 -2.59 -29.82
C SER A 437 36.59 -3.49 -29.82
N SER A 438 37.75 -2.98 -30.25
CA SER A 438 39.03 -3.70 -30.23
C SER A 438 39.84 -3.47 -28.95
N LEU A 439 39.38 -2.57 -28.07
CA LEU A 439 40.07 -2.27 -26.82
C LEU A 439 40.21 -3.48 -25.87
N PRO A 440 39.21 -4.36 -25.68
CA PRO A 440 39.36 -5.52 -24.79
C PRO A 440 40.45 -6.49 -25.26
N ASP A 441 40.68 -6.61 -26.56
CA ASP A 441 41.68 -7.54 -27.10
C ASP A 441 43.11 -7.04 -26.88
N ILE A 442 43.28 -5.72 -26.68
CA ILE A 442 44.59 -5.06 -26.56
C ILE A 442 44.88 -4.67 -25.13
N LEU A 443 43.87 -4.17 -24.39
CA LEU A 443 43.96 -3.88 -22.96
C LEU A 443 43.91 -5.16 -22.14
N ASP A 444 44.73 -6.17 -22.43
CA ASP A 444 44.85 -7.35 -21.57
C ASP A 444 45.28 -6.98 -20.14
N ASP A 445 45.23 -7.95 -19.22
CA ASP A 445 45.59 -7.72 -17.82
C ASP A 445 47.06 -7.27 -17.67
N GLU A 446 47.94 -7.72 -18.58
CA GLU A 446 49.35 -7.35 -18.59
C GLU A 446 49.55 -5.89 -18.99
N LEU A 447 48.95 -5.45 -20.11
CA LEU A 447 49.01 -4.06 -20.57
C LEU A 447 48.27 -3.14 -19.62
N THR A 448 47.13 -3.55 -19.07
CA THR A 448 46.40 -2.78 -18.06
C THR A 448 47.25 -2.59 -16.80
N GLY A 449 47.93 -3.65 -16.35
CA GLY A 449 48.89 -3.59 -15.24
C GLY A 449 50.09 -2.68 -15.56
N TYR A 450 50.64 -2.78 -16.76
CA TYR A 450 51.74 -1.93 -17.24
C TYR A 450 51.34 -0.46 -17.27
N LEU A 451 50.21 -0.13 -17.90
CA LEU A 451 49.66 1.23 -17.96
C LEU A 451 49.41 1.78 -16.56
N ARG A 452 48.83 0.98 -15.65
CA ARG A 452 48.60 1.39 -14.26
C ARG A 452 49.92 1.74 -13.57
N ARG A 453 50.90 0.84 -13.64
CA ARG A 453 52.23 1.04 -13.03
C ARG A 453 52.88 2.31 -13.58
N PHE A 454 52.91 2.46 -14.89
CA PHE A 454 53.57 3.56 -15.56
C PHE A 454 52.90 4.93 -15.29
N LEU A 455 51.57 4.97 -15.24
CA LEU A 455 50.83 6.18 -14.85
C LEU A 455 51.09 6.57 -13.40
N VAL A 456 51.17 5.60 -12.48
CA VAL A 456 51.52 5.85 -11.07
C VAL A 456 52.95 6.36 -10.93
N GLU A 457 53.93 5.69 -11.55
CA GLU A 457 55.34 6.10 -11.53
C GLU A 457 55.52 7.52 -12.06
N SER A 458 54.86 7.84 -13.17
CA SER A 458 54.93 9.18 -13.78
C SER A 458 54.30 10.26 -12.90
N ARG A 459 53.16 9.98 -12.25
CA ARG A 459 52.53 10.95 -11.32
C ARG A 459 53.34 11.17 -10.05
N ILE A 460 53.99 10.12 -9.54
CA ILE A 460 54.91 10.25 -8.39
C ILE A 460 56.12 11.10 -8.79
N GLN A 461 56.66 10.87 -9.99
CA GLN A 461 57.75 11.68 -10.53
C GLN A 461 57.32 13.14 -10.67
N GLU A 462 56.19 13.43 -11.32
CA GLU A 462 55.66 14.81 -11.46
C GLU A 462 55.46 15.52 -10.10
N ALA A 463 54.98 14.79 -9.08
CA ALA A 463 54.79 15.36 -7.74
C ALA A 463 56.12 15.69 -7.03
N LEU A 464 57.17 14.91 -7.26
CA LEU A 464 58.46 15.02 -6.57
C LEU A 464 59.51 15.80 -7.36
N GLU A 465 59.40 15.87 -8.69
CA GLU A 465 60.35 16.52 -9.62
C GLU A 465 60.66 17.98 -9.23
N PRO A 466 59.68 18.84 -8.87
CA PRO A 466 59.98 20.22 -8.45
C PRO A 466 60.84 20.33 -7.19
N ILE A 467 60.82 19.31 -6.33
CA ILE A 467 61.66 19.25 -5.12
C ILE A 467 63.02 18.68 -5.46
N LEU A 468 63.06 17.62 -6.26
CA LEU A 468 64.29 16.98 -6.69
C LEU A 468 65.15 17.95 -7.50
N ASP A 469 64.57 18.74 -8.39
CA ASP A 469 65.25 19.77 -9.17
C ASP A 469 65.89 20.83 -8.26
N ARG A 470 65.13 21.35 -7.29
CA ARG A 470 65.66 22.33 -6.31
C ARG A 470 66.82 21.76 -5.49
N VAL A 471 66.71 20.51 -5.05
CA VAL A 471 67.77 19.83 -4.31
C VAL A 471 69.01 19.64 -5.19
N GLN A 472 68.84 19.29 -6.46
CA GLN A 472 69.94 19.15 -7.42
C GLN A 472 70.62 20.49 -7.73
N GLU A 473 69.86 21.59 -7.77
CA GLU A 473 70.37 22.96 -7.90
C GLU A 473 71.04 23.51 -6.63
N GLY A 474 71.07 22.72 -5.53
CA GLY A 474 71.65 23.12 -4.24
C GLY A 474 70.79 24.08 -3.43
N VAL A 475 69.52 24.27 -3.81
CA VAL A 475 68.56 25.16 -3.14
C VAL A 475 67.70 24.34 -2.16
N PRO A 476 67.73 24.63 -0.85
CA PRO A 476 66.91 23.89 0.10
C PRO A 476 65.40 24.15 -0.15
N PRO A 477 64.57 23.11 -0.40
CA PRO A 477 63.14 23.29 -0.57
C PRO A 477 62.50 23.77 0.73
N LYS A 478 61.47 24.62 0.63
CA LYS A 478 60.68 25.02 1.82
C LYS A 478 60.05 23.77 2.43
N VAL A 479 60.10 23.65 3.76
CA VAL A 479 59.57 22.50 4.51
C VAL A 479 58.10 22.21 4.15
N ASN A 480 57.28 23.26 3.97
CA ASN A 480 55.87 23.12 3.60
C ASN A 480 55.69 22.52 2.18
N ASP A 481 56.52 22.92 1.22
CA ASP A 481 56.48 22.43 -0.17
C ASP A 481 56.89 20.94 -0.20
N ALA A 482 57.95 20.59 0.54
CA ALA A 482 58.41 19.22 0.69
C ALA A 482 57.36 18.31 1.35
N GLN A 483 56.72 18.79 2.42
CA GLN A 483 55.64 18.06 3.09
C GLN A 483 54.37 17.94 2.22
N ALA A 484 54.09 18.90 1.34
CA ALA A 484 52.95 18.84 0.44
C ALA A 484 53.15 17.75 -0.62
N ALA A 485 54.29 17.76 -1.32
CA ALA A 485 54.60 16.75 -2.33
C ALA A 485 54.73 15.33 -1.76
N MET A 486 55.34 15.18 -0.58
CA MET A 486 55.43 13.88 0.10
C MET A 486 54.04 13.36 0.50
N ARG A 487 53.12 14.24 0.93
CA ARG A 487 51.72 13.87 1.19
C ARG A 487 51.00 13.46 -0.09
N GLU A 488 51.20 14.19 -1.18
CA GLU A 488 50.63 13.86 -2.49
C GLU A 488 51.12 12.51 -3.02
N GLY A 489 52.44 12.28 -3.03
CA GLY A 489 53.04 10.99 -3.40
C GLY A 489 52.57 9.84 -2.51
N SER A 490 52.45 10.07 -1.19
CA SER A 490 51.91 9.07 -0.25
C SER A 490 50.44 8.74 -0.53
N GLN A 491 49.61 9.72 -0.82
CA GLN A 491 48.20 9.51 -1.18
C GLN A 491 48.04 8.76 -2.50
N LEU A 492 48.88 9.06 -3.50
CA LEU A 492 48.90 8.34 -4.78
C LEU A 492 49.26 6.87 -4.58
N LEU A 493 50.31 6.58 -3.80
CA LEU A 493 50.70 5.21 -3.46
C LEU A 493 49.60 4.46 -2.68
N GLN A 494 48.97 5.12 -1.71
CA GLN A 494 47.87 4.52 -0.93
C GLN A 494 46.68 4.17 -1.82
N ARG A 495 46.30 5.04 -2.76
CA ARG A 495 45.21 4.77 -3.72
C ARG A 495 45.56 3.62 -4.66
N ALA A 496 46.77 3.61 -5.23
CA ALA A 496 47.25 2.54 -6.08
C ALA A 496 47.25 1.17 -5.35
N PHE A 497 47.63 1.17 -4.07
CA PHE A 497 47.62 -0.04 -3.23
C PHE A 497 46.20 -0.54 -2.95
N GLN A 498 45.26 0.37 -2.65
CA GLN A 498 43.86 0.01 -2.41
C GLN A 498 43.17 -0.57 -3.65
N VAL A 499 43.44 -0.03 -4.83
CA VAL A 499 42.90 -0.53 -6.10
C VAL A 499 43.44 -1.92 -6.41
N THR A 500 44.75 -2.13 -6.27
CA THR A 500 45.38 -3.44 -6.47
C THR A 500 44.84 -4.49 -5.49
N ARG A 501 44.60 -4.10 -4.22
CA ARG A 501 44.03 -5.00 -3.19
C ARG A 501 42.57 -5.39 -3.46
N ARG A 502 41.80 -4.56 -4.18
CA ARG A 502 40.42 -4.86 -4.58
C ARG A 502 40.33 -5.71 -5.85
N ALA A 503 41.37 -5.70 -6.68
CA ALA A 503 41.46 -6.46 -7.93
C ALA A 503 41.98 -7.90 -7.76
N LEU A 504 42.60 -8.22 -6.61
CA LEU A 504 43.06 -9.57 -6.27
C LEU A 504 41.97 -10.33 -5.48
N PRO A 505 41.72 -11.63 -5.73
CA PRO A 505 40.92 -12.45 -4.83
C PRO A 505 41.55 -12.50 -3.43
N PRO A 506 40.78 -12.69 -2.35
CA PRO A 506 41.32 -12.63 -0.99
C PRO A 506 42.36 -13.73 -0.77
N GLY A 507 43.65 -13.36 -0.78
CA GLY A 507 44.76 -14.24 -0.45
C GLY A 507 44.95 -14.35 1.08
N GLU A 508 45.24 -15.56 1.54
CA GLU A 508 45.48 -15.90 2.95
C GLU A 508 46.52 -14.97 3.63
N PRO A 509 46.33 -14.63 4.92
CA PRO A 509 47.21 -13.72 5.63
C PRO A 509 48.59 -14.34 5.83
N VAL A 510 49.61 -13.71 5.25
CA VAL A 510 51.01 -14.04 5.53
C VAL A 510 51.33 -13.67 6.99
N VAL A 511 51.60 -14.69 7.79
CA VAL A 511 52.02 -14.58 9.19
C VAL A 511 53.39 -13.90 9.26
N ASP A 512 53.43 -12.72 9.86
CA ASP A 512 54.63 -11.94 10.15
C ASP A 512 55.52 -12.68 11.16
N LYS A 513 56.58 -13.33 10.66
CA LYS A 513 57.66 -13.91 11.47
C LYS A 513 58.68 -12.82 11.80
N SER A 514 58.32 -11.92 12.70
CA SER A 514 59.29 -11.04 13.35
C SER A 514 60.11 -11.83 14.40
N PRO A 515 61.46 -11.82 14.38
CA PRO A 515 62.27 -12.52 15.37
C PRO A 515 62.31 -11.74 16.71
N PRO A 516 62.49 -12.43 17.87
CA PRO A 516 62.31 -11.80 19.17
C PRO A 516 63.46 -10.85 19.51
N ARG A 517 63.10 -9.62 19.89
CA ARG A 517 64.01 -8.61 20.46
C ARG A 517 64.72 -9.16 21.71
N ARG A 518 66.05 -9.26 21.66
CA ARG A 518 66.90 -9.51 22.83
C ARG A 518 66.71 -8.42 23.89
N LYS A 519 66.23 -8.79 25.07
CA LYS A 519 66.23 -7.95 26.28
C LYS A 519 67.67 -7.82 26.79
N ARG A 520 68.21 -6.60 26.83
CA ARG A 520 69.39 -6.25 27.63
C ARG A 520 69.02 -6.34 29.11
N LYS A 521 69.68 -7.23 29.86
CA LYS A 521 69.80 -7.12 31.33
C LYS A 521 70.98 -6.21 31.66
N ARG A 522 70.86 -5.56 32.83
CA ARG A 522 71.78 -4.61 33.46
C ARG A 522 73.25 -5.00 33.36
#